data_AF-A0A1R3UT85-F1
#
_entry.id   AF-A0A1R3UT85-F1
#
_cell.length_a   1.000
_cell.length_b   1.000
_cell.length_c   1.000
_cell.angle_alpha   90.00
_cell.angle_beta   90.00
_cell.angle_gamma   90.00
#
_symmetry.space_group_name_H-M   'P 1'
#
loop_
_entity.id
_entity.type
_entity.pdbx_description
1 polymer ?
#
loop_
_entity_poly.entity_id
_entity_poly.type
_entity_poly.pdbx_seq_one_letter_code
_entity_poly.pdbx_strand_id
1 'polypeptide(L)'
;MNNTPLPGTVELVASVIEDLASGHWSRVTEQFDPAMRDGLSEDALAAAWAQIVGLSGAFEGKGDPEVARAGEMTVTNTPISFEAGDYTARITFRDDRTIAGLHILERRAS
;
A
#
# COMPACT_ATOMS: atom_id res chain seq x y z
N MET A 1 -4.06 -21.00 15.90
CA MET A 1 -3.95 -20.02 14.80
C MET A 1 -3.15 -18.85 15.33
N ASN A 2 -2.03 -18.51 14.69
CA ASN A 2 -1.29 -17.31 15.07
C ASN A 2 -2.06 -16.11 14.51
N ASN A 3 -2.70 -15.35 15.39
CA ASN A 3 -3.51 -14.18 15.02
C ASN A 3 -2.73 -12.87 15.20
N THR A 4 -1.47 -12.96 15.60
CA THR A 4 -0.62 -11.80 15.86
C THR A 4 -0.10 -11.24 14.53
N PRO A 5 -0.39 -9.96 14.22
CA PRO A 5 0.19 -9.31 13.05
C PRO A 5 1.71 -9.20 13.14
N LEU A 6 2.37 -9.06 12.00
CA LEU A 6 3.80 -8.80 11.90
C LEU A 6 4.18 -7.53 12.72
N PRO A 7 5.15 -7.61 13.65
CA PRO A 7 5.59 -6.45 14.42
C PRO A 7 6.19 -5.36 13.53
N GLY A 8 5.88 -4.09 13.83
CA GLY A 8 6.38 -2.94 13.07
C GLY A 8 5.63 -2.67 11.76
N THR A 9 4.48 -3.32 11.54
CA THR A 9 3.71 -3.18 10.30
C THR A 9 3.18 -1.75 10.09
N VAL A 10 2.89 -1.02 11.17
CA VAL A 10 2.38 0.37 11.11
C VAL A 10 3.44 1.30 10.51
N GLU A 11 4.68 1.16 10.94
CA GLU A 11 5.82 1.93 10.45
C GLU A 11 6.18 1.51 9.02
N LEU A 12 6.10 0.21 8.73
CA LEU A 12 6.37 -0.33 7.40
C LEU A 12 5.37 0.19 6.35
N VAL A 13 4.06 0.12 6.64
CA VAL A 13 3.03 0.63 5.73
C VAL A 13 3.11 2.15 5.55
N ALA A 14 3.47 2.88 6.62
CA ALA A 14 3.67 4.33 6.53
C ALA A 14 4.81 4.67 5.56
N SER A 15 5.96 4.00 5.68
CA SER A 15 7.10 4.18 4.78
C SER A 15 6.74 3.88 3.32
N VAL A 16 5.99 2.79 3.07
CA VAL A 16 5.58 2.43 1.70
C VAL A 16 4.66 3.50 1.10
N ILE A 17 3.70 4.03 1.86
CA ILE A 17 2.80 5.09 1.37
C ILE A 17 3.56 6.39 1.14
N GLU A 18 4.52 6.74 1.99
CA GLU A 18 5.38 7.91 1.81
C GLU A 18 6.27 7.79 0.57
N ASP A 19 6.84 6.61 0.31
CA ASP A 19 7.61 6.35 -0.90
C ASP A 19 6.74 6.39 -2.16
N LEU A 20 5.49 5.88 -2.11
CA LEU A 20 4.52 6.03 -3.21
C LEU A 20 4.20 7.50 -3.48
N ALA A 21 3.87 8.27 -2.45
CA ALA A 21 3.53 9.68 -2.58
C ALA A 21 4.71 10.53 -3.07
N SER A 22 5.95 10.14 -2.72
CA SER A 22 7.19 10.81 -3.13
C SER A 22 7.72 10.35 -4.50
N GLY A 23 7.10 9.33 -5.12
CA GLY A 23 7.54 8.76 -6.38
C GLY A 23 8.83 7.94 -6.30
N HIS A 24 9.16 7.37 -5.14
CA HIS A 24 10.30 6.49 -4.94
C HIS A 24 9.97 5.04 -5.36
N TRP A 25 9.63 4.82 -6.63
CA TRP A 25 9.12 3.54 -7.14
C TRP A 25 10.08 2.37 -6.93
N SER A 26 11.39 2.59 -7.09
CA SER A 26 12.41 1.58 -6.85
C SER A 26 12.37 1.06 -5.40
N ARG A 27 12.21 1.94 -4.41
CA ARG A 27 12.11 1.55 -2.99
C ARG A 27 10.87 0.72 -2.69
N VAL A 28 9.77 0.98 -3.38
CA VAL A 28 8.53 0.21 -3.21
C VAL A 28 8.67 -1.16 -3.86
N THR A 29 9.17 -1.23 -5.10
CA THR A 29 9.34 -2.49 -5.84
C THR A 29 10.45 -3.37 -5.26
N GLU A 30 11.47 -2.79 -4.63
CA GLU A 30 12.47 -3.52 -3.84
C GLU A 30 11.86 -4.25 -2.64
N GLN A 31 10.70 -3.85 -2.14
CA GLN A 31 10.01 -4.52 -1.04
C GLN A 31 9.05 -5.63 -1.51
N PHE A 32 8.78 -5.73 -2.81
CA PHE A 32 7.86 -6.75 -3.34
C PHE A 32 8.41 -8.16 -3.14
N ASP A 33 7.53 -9.14 -3.01
CA ASP A 33 7.94 -10.54 -3.14
C ASP A 33 8.30 -10.86 -4.60
N PRO A 34 8.96 -12.00 -4.89
CA PRO A 34 9.35 -12.34 -6.26
C PRO A 34 8.19 -12.36 -7.26
N ALA A 35 7.01 -12.86 -6.86
CA ALA A 35 5.84 -12.94 -7.74
C ALA A 35 5.29 -11.55 -8.09
N MET A 36 5.34 -10.62 -7.13
CA MET A 36 4.88 -9.26 -7.32
C MET A 36 5.88 -8.43 -8.14
N ARG A 37 7.19 -8.65 -8.00
CA ARG A 37 8.22 -8.04 -8.87
C ARG A 37 8.06 -8.45 -10.34
N ASP A 38 7.70 -9.69 -10.60
CA ASP A 38 7.45 -10.18 -11.96
C ASP A 38 6.20 -9.54 -12.59
N GLY A 39 5.21 -9.18 -11.76
CA GLY A 39 3.92 -8.66 -12.21
C GLY A 39 3.77 -7.14 -12.23
N LEU A 40 4.55 -6.41 -11.43
CA LEU A 40 4.41 -4.95 -11.25
C LEU A 40 5.80 -4.27 -11.23
N SER A 41 6.20 -3.74 -12.39
CA SER A 41 7.42 -2.96 -12.55
C SER A 41 7.31 -1.55 -11.96
N GLU A 42 8.44 -0.86 -11.81
CA GLU A 42 8.50 0.54 -11.39
C GLU A 42 7.66 1.45 -12.30
N ASP A 43 7.79 1.29 -13.62
CA ASP A 43 7.01 2.07 -14.60
C ASP A 43 5.51 1.80 -14.50
N ALA A 44 5.12 0.55 -14.30
CA ALA A 44 3.71 0.18 -14.16
C ALA A 44 3.13 0.73 -12.85
N LEU A 45 3.89 0.71 -11.76
CA LEU A 45 3.51 1.32 -10.49
C LEU A 45 3.37 2.84 -10.61
N ALA A 46 4.34 3.51 -11.24
CA ALA A 46 4.31 4.94 -11.49
C ALA A 46 3.11 5.35 -12.34
N ALA A 47 2.84 4.61 -13.41
CA ALA A 47 1.69 4.84 -14.28
C ALA A 47 0.36 4.67 -13.52
N ALA A 48 0.23 3.62 -12.71
CA ALA A 48 -0.96 3.38 -11.90
C ALA A 48 -1.20 4.51 -10.88
N TRP A 49 -0.16 4.98 -10.19
CA TRP A 49 -0.27 6.11 -9.27
C TRP A 49 -0.63 7.41 -9.98
N ALA A 50 -0.01 7.70 -11.14
CA ALA A 50 -0.32 8.86 -11.95
C ALA A 50 -1.76 8.87 -12.47
N GLN A 51 -2.34 7.70 -12.76
CA GLN A 51 -3.77 7.59 -13.10
C GLN A 51 -4.66 8.02 -11.91
N ILE A 52 -4.33 7.59 -10.69
CA ILE A 52 -5.09 7.98 -9.49
C ILE A 52 -4.97 9.50 -9.28
N VAL A 53 -3.76 10.05 -9.33
CA VAL A 53 -3.54 11.50 -9.20
C VAL A 53 -4.26 12.30 -10.29
N GLY A 54 -4.27 11.79 -11.53
CA GLY A 54 -4.98 12.42 -12.64
C GLY A 54 -6.51 12.44 -12.49
N LEU A 55 -7.08 11.49 -11.74
CA LEU A 55 -8.52 11.39 -11.48
C LEU A 55 -8.93 12.16 -10.22
N SER A 56 -8.10 12.12 -9.19
CA SER A 56 -8.48 12.51 -7.82
C SER A 56 -7.69 13.69 -7.28
N GLY A 57 -6.77 14.25 -8.09
CA GLY A 57 -5.90 15.34 -7.68
C GLY A 57 -4.69 14.87 -6.87
N ALA A 58 -3.99 15.82 -6.24
CA ALA A 58 -2.79 15.52 -5.46
C ALA A 58 -3.09 14.69 -4.20
N PHE A 59 -2.12 13.88 -3.77
CA PHE A 59 -2.16 13.19 -2.48
C PHE A 59 -2.04 14.20 -1.33
N GLU A 60 -2.97 14.15 -0.38
CA GLU A 60 -3.03 15.09 0.75
C GLU A 60 -2.55 14.46 2.06
N GLY A 61 -2.73 13.15 2.23
CA GLY A 61 -2.27 12.47 3.44
C GLY A 61 -2.80 11.06 3.62
N LYS A 62 -2.41 10.46 4.75
CA LYS A 62 -2.85 9.15 5.21
C LYS A 62 -3.40 9.22 6.64
N GLY A 63 -4.40 8.40 6.92
CA GLY A 63 -4.88 8.13 8.28
C GLY A 63 -4.11 7.00 8.96
N ASP A 64 -4.64 6.54 10.10
CA ASP A 64 -4.08 5.40 10.82
C ASP A 64 -4.40 4.08 10.12
N PRO A 65 -3.42 3.16 9.98
CA PRO A 65 -3.64 1.87 9.38
C PRO A 65 -4.38 0.91 10.32
N GLU A 66 -5.41 0.26 9.81
CA GLU A 66 -5.99 -0.93 10.44
C GLU A 66 -5.16 -2.15 10.07
N VAL A 67 -4.65 -2.89 11.07
CA VAL A 67 -3.77 -4.03 10.86
C VAL A 67 -4.45 -5.31 11.31
N ALA A 68 -4.53 -6.30 10.42
CA ALA A 68 -5.13 -7.59 10.70
C ALA A 68 -4.24 -8.74 10.23
N ARG A 69 -4.26 -9.86 10.97
CA ARG A 69 -3.68 -11.11 10.50
C ARG A 69 -4.71 -11.89 9.69
N ALA A 70 -4.32 -12.35 8.50
CA ALA A 70 -5.13 -13.17 7.61
C ALA A 70 -4.33 -14.40 7.17
N GLY A 71 -4.49 -15.51 7.92
CA GLY A 71 -3.69 -16.72 7.71
C GLY A 71 -2.20 -16.48 7.98
N GLU A 72 -1.38 -16.68 6.96
CA GLU A 72 0.08 -16.49 7.01
C GLU A 72 0.54 -15.08 6.57
N MET A 73 -0.41 -14.17 6.38
CA MET A 73 -0.17 -12.82 5.90
C MET A 73 -0.67 -11.79 6.90
N THR A 74 -0.05 -10.62 6.91
CA THR A 74 -0.56 -9.43 7.60
C THR A 74 -1.10 -8.46 6.56
N VAL A 75 -2.37 -8.09 6.69
CA VAL A 75 -3.05 -7.15 5.79
C VAL A 75 -3.25 -5.83 6.52
N THR A 76 -2.87 -4.73 5.89
CA THR A 76 -3.18 -3.38 6.35
C THR A 76 -4.25 -2.76 5.48
N ASN A 77 -5.09 -1.91 6.07
CA ASN A 77 -5.98 -1.00 5.37
C ASN A 77 -5.69 0.41 5.89
N THR A 78 -5.07 1.24 5.08
CA THR A 78 -4.73 2.62 5.46
C THR A 78 -5.61 3.58 4.68
N PRO A 79 -6.43 4.40 5.35
CA PRO A 79 -7.10 5.52 4.69
C PRO A 79 -6.07 6.44 4.05
N ILE A 80 -6.28 6.83 2.80
CA ILE A 80 -5.51 7.86 2.11
C ILE A 80 -6.47 8.86 1.47
N SER A 81 -6.10 10.13 1.47
CA SER A 81 -6.91 11.22 0.94
C SER A 81 -6.18 11.94 -0.18
N PHE A 82 -6.94 12.29 -1.21
CA PHE A 82 -6.55 13.12 -2.34
C PHE A 82 -7.54 14.29 -2.46
N GLU A 83 -7.16 15.36 -3.17
CA GLU A 83 -7.96 16.60 -3.31
C GLU A 83 -9.43 16.37 -3.66
N ALA A 84 -9.74 15.35 -4.47
CA ALA A 84 -11.06 15.04 -4.97
C ALA A 84 -11.49 13.57 -4.72
N GLY A 85 -10.89 12.87 -3.76
CA GLY A 85 -11.32 11.52 -3.42
C GLY A 85 -10.60 10.84 -2.25
N ASP A 86 -11.34 10.00 -1.53
CA ASP A 86 -10.81 9.16 -0.46
C ASP A 86 -10.65 7.71 -0.92
N TYR A 87 -9.53 7.10 -0.56
CA TYR A 87 -9.19 5.72 -0.88
C TYR A 87 -8.70 4.96 0.35
N THR A 88 -8.58 3.65 0.18
CA THR A 88 -7.90 2.76 1.12
C THR A 88 -6.72 2.13 0.41
N ALA A 89 -5.50 2.38 0.90
CA ALA A 89 -4.32 1.62 0.55
C ALA A 89 -4.32 0.30 1.33
N ARG A 90 -4.57 -0.80 0.63
CA ARG A 90 -4.48 -2.15 1.18
C ARG A 90 -3.15 -2.77 0.80
N ILE A 91 -2.31 -3.05 1.81
CA ILE A 91 -1.00 -3.68 1.61
C ILE A 91 -0.97 -5.00 2.37
N THR A 92 -0.51 -6.05 1.69
CA THR A 92 -0.38 -7.40 2.26
C THR A 92 1.09 -7.75 2.41
N PHE A 93 1.50 -8.07 3.62
CA PHE A 93 2.86 -8.44 3.97
C PHE A 93 2.96 -9.92 4.32
N ARG A 94 4.05 -10.54 3.88
CA ARG A 94 4.54 -11.83 4.38
C ARG A 94 5.29 -11.66 5.70
N ASP A 95 5.56 -12.77 6.38
CA ASP A 95 6.32 -12.77 7.63
C ASP A 95 7.78 -12.30 7.47
N ASP A 96 8.34 -12.38 6.25
CA ASP A 96 9.66 -11.85 5.90
C ASP A 96 9.67 -10.35 5.55
N ARG A 97 8.53 -9.66 5.76
CA ARG A 97 8.28 -8.24 5.46
C ARG A 97 8.18 -7.89 3.97
N THR A 98 8.24 -8.86 3.06
CA THR A 98 7.98 -8.58 1.64
C THR A 98 6.49 -8.32 1.39
N ILE A 99 6.21 -7.47 0.41
CA ILE A 99 4.85 -7.13 -0.01
C ILE A 99 4.39 -8.21 -1.00
N ALA A 100 3.29 -8.89 -0.67
CA ALA A 100 2.63 -9.86 -1.53
C ALA A 100 1.40 -9.28 -2.25
N GLY A 101 1.00 -8.04 -1.92
CA GLY A 101 -0.09 -7.35 -2.61
C GLY A 101 -0.19 -5.88 -2.23
N LEU A 102 -0.54 -5.05 -3.22
CA LEU A 102 -0.78 -3.61 -3.09
C LEU A 102 -2.02 -3.25 -3.91
N HIS A 103 -3.02 -2.65 -3.25
CA HIS A 103 -4.25 -2.20 -3.90
C HIS A 103 -4.64 -0.82 -3.39
N ILE A 104 -5.06 0.06 -4.29
CA ILE A 104 -5.73 1.32 -3.95
C ILE A 104 -7.22 1.11 -4.26
N LEU A 105 -8.05 1.14 -3.21
CA LEU A 105 -9.47 0.84 -3.29
C LEU A 105 -10.27 2.11 -3.03
N GLU A 106 -11.30 2.39 -3.83
CA GLU A 106 -12.22 3.50 -3.53
C GLU A 106 -12.84 3.30 -2.14
N ARG A 107 -12.75 4.33 -1.30
CA ARG A 107 -13.43 4.30 0.00
C ARG A 107 -14.88 4.66 -0.23
N ARG A 108 -15.76 3.65 -0.27
CA ARG A 108 -17.19 3.92 -0.29
C ARG A 108 -17.61 4.51 1.05
N ALA A 109 -18.15 5.71 1.03
CA ALA A 109 -18.89 6.26 2.15
C ALA A 109 -20.10 5.33 2.39
N SER A 110 -20.09 4.63 3.52
CA SER A 110 -21.21 3.85 4.04
C SER A 110 -22.33 4.74 4.52
#